data_AF-A0A2H9LVH3-F1
#
_entry.id   AF-A0A2H9LVH3-F1
#
_cell.length_a   1.000
_cell.length_b   1.000
_cell.length_c   1.000
_cell.angle_alpha   90.00
_cell.angle_beta   90.00
_cell.angle_gamma   90.00
#
_symmetry.space_group_name_H-M   'P 1'
#
loop_
_entity.id
_entity.type
_entity.pdbx_description
1 polymer ?
#
loop_
_entity_poly.entity_id
_entity_poly.type
_entity_poly.pdbx_seq_one_letter_code
_entity_poly.pdbx_strand_id
1 'polypeptide(L)'
;MIISKTAIGMGNGAAVYVPKEYEGKEVLVILPEGIEDLKKRVLSKLIQFMPNVLGVYLYGSYARGEEKQNSDIDILIIVQEKDIRIKELFDDVDVRVLTLKEIRKGIENFPVVTLPILKESKVFLNPLLLEELRNSKINFDKFKWHFQDIKRIIKIVKTFVEMDEEDISPDNIYSLMMRIRICNMMESLVKNEIFSNKSVKKVLLNYGLTEDEYEKFYSIYQQIRDNKDAKIKINKEEIFKLIKILADYYTKLEKEVKSKA
;
A
#
# COMPACT_ATOMS: atom_id res chain seq x y z
N MET A 1 13.00 -27.05 0.49
CA MET A 1 12.48 -26.08 1.47
C MET A 1 13.36 -24.84 1.42
N ILE A 2 12.82 -23.67 1.13
CA ILE A 2 13.57 -22.40 1.18
C ILE A 2 13.46 -21.87 2.61
N ILE A 3 14.59 -21.62 3.25
CA ILE A 3 14.66 -21.11 4.61
C ILE A 3 15.24 -19.71 4.55
N SER A 4 14.45 -18.71 4.98
CA SER A 4 14.91 -17.33 5.08
C SER A 4 15.42 -17.06 6.49
N LYS A 5 16.65 -16.54 6.60
CA LYS A 5 17.31 -16.16 7.85
C LYS A 5 18.10 -14.88 7.63
N THR A 6 18.05 -13.98 8.60
CA THR A 6 18.88 -12.78 8.59
C THR A 6 20.32 -13.16 8.92
N ALA A 7 21.25 -12.74 8.06
CA ALA A 7 22.67 -12.87 8.35
C ALA A 7 23.06 -11.93 9.49
N ILE A 8 23.82 -12.45 10.46
CA ILE A 8 24.32 -11.69 11.60
C ILE A 8 25.82 -11.45 11.44
N GLY A 9 26.32 -10.33 11.96
CA GLY A 9 27.77 -10.07 11.95
C GLY A 9 28.54 -11.09 12.78
N MET A 10 29.65 -11.60 12.25
CA MET A 10 30.56 -12.51 12.93
C MET A 10 32.00 -12.16 12.54
N GLY A 11 32.69 -11.43 13.41
CA GLY A 11 34.02 -10.86 13.09
C GLY A 11 33.94 -9.90 11.90
N ASN A 12 34.77 -10.13 10.89
CA ASN A 12 34.77 -9.39 9.62
C ASN A 12 33.79 -9.97 8.56
N GLY A 13 33.00 -10.97 8.92
CA GLY A 13 32.06 -11.66 8.03
C GLY A 13 30.64 -11.63 8.56
N ALA A 14 29.77 -12.41 7.91
CA ALA A 14 28.42 -12.66 8.37
C ALA A 14 28.16 -14.17 8.47
N ALA A 15 27.34 -14.56 9.43
CA ALA A 15 26.91 -15.94 9.65
C ALA A 15 25.39 -16.06 9.57
N VAL A 16 24.91 -17.22 9.13
CA VAL A 16 23.49 -17.58 9.13
C VAL A 16 23.32 -18.82 9.97
N TYR A 17 22.53 -18.73 11.06
CA TYR A 17 22.21 -19.90 11.87
C TYR A 17 21.13 -20.74 11.19
N VAL A 18 21.50 -21.98 10.87
CA VAL A 18 20.60 -23.01 10.34
C VAL A 18 20.33 -24.09 11.39
N PRO A 19 19.25 -24.88 11.27
CA PRO A 19 18.98 -26.00 12.16
C PRO A 19 20.17 -26.96 12.31
N LYS A 20 20.39 -27.49 13.52
CA LYS A 20 21.51 -28.41 13.82
C LYS A 20 21.52 -29.67 12.95
N GLU A 21 20.34 -30.14 12.55
CA GLU A 21 20.14 -31.26 11.62
C GLU A 21 20.76 -31.07 10.21
N TYR A 22 21.27 -29.89 9.90
CA TYR A 22 21.97 -29.60 8.64
C TYR A 22 23.50 -29.62 8.76
N GLU A 23 24.03 -29.92 9.94
CA GLU A 23 25.46 -30.12 10.15
C GLU A 23 26.01 -31.16 9.15
N GLY A 24 27.10 -30.82 8.46
CA GLY A 24 27.74 -31.65 7.44
C GLY A 24 27.04 -31.67 6.07
N LYS A 25 25.93 -30.95 5.86
CA LYS A 25 25.26 -30.83 4.56
C LYS A 25 25.78 -29.62 3.78
N GLU A 26 25.82 -29.71 2.46
CA GLU A 26 26.02 -28.54 1.59
C GLU A 26 24.79 -27.63 1.65
N VAL A 27 25.03 -26.32 1.78
CA VAL A 27 23.99 -25.29 1.85
C VAL A 27 24.19 -24.29 0.71
N LEU A 28 23.14 -24.08 -0.08
CA LEU A 28 23.09 -23.00 -1.06
C LEU A 28 22.60 -21.71 -0.39
N VAL A 29 23.40 -20.66 -0.42
CA VAL A 29 23.01 -19.32 0.05
C VAL A 29 22.58 -18.49 -1.14
N ILE A 30 21.32 -18.07 -1.14
CA ILE A 30 20.78 -17.13 -2.13
C ILE A 30 20.63 -15.79 -1.42
N LEU A 31 21.44 -14.80 -1.81
CA LEU A 31 21.29 -13.43 -1.37
C LEU A 31 20.25 -12.76 -2.28
N PRO A 32 19.07 -12.36 -1.77
CA PRO A 32 18.13 -11.61 -2.58
C PRO A 32 18.73 -10.25 -2.95
N GLU A 33 18.30 -9.70 -4.10
CA GLU A 33 18.68 -8.34 -4.50
C GLU A 33 18.32 -7.36 -3.37
N GLY A 34 19.33 -6.65 -2.86
CA GLY A 34 19.11 -5.63 -1.85
C GLY A 34 18.53 -4.35 -2.46
N ILE A 35 17.93 -3.49 -1.62
CA ILE A 35 17.40 -2.18 -2.06
C ILE A 35 18.48 -1.34 -2.76
N GLU A 36 19.75 -1.42 -2.33
CA GLU A 36 20.83 -0.65 -2.96
C GLU A 36 21.22 -1.21 -4.34
N ASP A 37 21.15 -2.53 -4.54
CA ASP A 37 21.41 -3.14 -5.84
C ASP A 37 20.27 -2.83 -6.82
N LEU A 38 19.03 -2.93 -6.34
CA LEU A 38 17.84 -2.48 -7.06
C LEU A 38 17.97 -1.02 -7.48
N LYS A 39 18.38 -0.14 -6.57
CA LYS A 39 18.60 1.29 -6.87
C LYS A 39 19.64 1.47 -7.97
N LYS A 40 20.80 0.81 -7.89
CA LYS A 40 21.84 0.89 -8.93
C LYS A 40 21.30 0.42 -10.28
N ARG A 41 20.57 -0.70 -10.31
CA ARG A 41 19.97 -1.28 -11.52
C ARG A 41 18.90 -0.38 -12.13
N VAL A 42 18.02 0.19 -11.32
CA VAL A 42 16.99 1.13 -11.78
C VAL A 42 17.64 2.38 -12.36
N LEU A 43 18.60 2.97 -11.65
CA LEU A 43 19.26 4.20 -12.11
C LEU A 43 20.08 3.98 -13.38
N SER A 44 20.80 2.85 -13.51
CA SER A 44 21.60 2.57 -14.71
C SER A 44 20.74 2.45 -15.97
N LYS A 45 19.57 1.80 -15.89
CA LYS A 45 18.60 1.73 -16.99
C LYS A 45 18.08 3.12 -17.40
N LEU A 46 17.94 4.04 -16.45
CA LEU A 46 17.38 5.38 -16.65
C LEU A 46 18.38 6.42 -17.16
N ILE A 47 19.69 6.15 -17.17
CA ILE A 47 20.72 7.11 -17.62
C ILE A 47 20.42 7.65 -19.02
N GLN A 48 19.98 6.79 -19.94
CA GLN A 48 19.68 7.16 -21.33
C GLN A 48 18.50 8.14 -21.47
N PHE A 49 17.69 8.31 -20.42
CA PHE A 49 16.56 9.24 -20.39
C PHE A 49 16.89 10.53 -19.64
N MET A 50 18.13 10.72 -19.18
CA MET A 50 18.54 11.98 -18.57
C MET A 50 18.71 13.06 -19.66
N PRO A 51 18.31 14.33 -19.42
CA PRO A 51 17.85 14.90 -18.14
C PRO A 51 16.32 14.86 -17.92
N ASN A 52 15.56 14.10 -18.74
CA ASN A 52 14.10 14.05 -18.63
C ASN A 52 13.62 13.45 -17.29
N VAL A 53 14.39 12.55 -16.68
CA VAL A 53 14.07 11.97 -15.36
C VAL A 53 14.42 12.96 -14.25
N LEU A 54 13.40 13.44 -13.53
CA LEU A 54 13.52 14.43 -12.46
C LEU A 54 13.69 13.80 -11.07
N GLY A 55 13.13 12.62 -10.84
CA GLY A 55 13.20 11.93 -9.55
C GLY A 55 12.77 10.47 -9.64
N VAL A 56 13.33 9.64 -8.75
CA VAL A 56 13.08 8.19 -8.70
C VAL A 56 12.93 7.78 -7.25
N TYR A 57 11.84 7.08 -6.93
CA TYR A 57 11.49 6.75 -5.56
C TYR A 57 10.93 5.33 -5.45
N LEU A 58 11.36 4.59 -4.44
CA LEU A 58 10.75 3.34 -4.03
C LEU A 58 9.56 3.65 -3.13
N TYR A 59 8.36 3.19 -3.47
CA TYR A 59 7.17 3.32 -2.63
C TYR A 59 6.57 1.94 -2.31
N GLY A 60 5.36 1.90 -1.76
CA GLY A 60 4.67 0.65 -1.56
C GLY A 60 5.21 -0.16 -0.38
N SER A 61 5.00 -1.48 -0.44
CA SER A 61 5.25 -2.37 0.70
C SER A 61 6.71 -2.42 1.14
N TYR A 62 7.66 -2.46 0.20
CA TYR A 62 9.10 -2.41 0.48
C TYR A 62 9.56 -1.08 1.07
N ALA A 63 8.93 0.04 0.67
CA ALA A 63 9.23 1.32 1.27
C ALA A 63 8.79 1.36 2.75
N ARG A 64 7.66 0.72 3.08
CA ARG A 64 7.13 0.64 4.44
C ARG A 64 7.74 -0.46 5.32
N GLY A 65 8.48 -1.42 4.75
CA GLY A 65 8.94 -2.61 5.50
C GLY A 65 7.78 -3.54 5.85
N GLU A 66 6.81 -3.66 4.93
CA GLU A 66 5.60 -4.49 5.04
C GLU A 66 5.47 -5.47 3.88
N GLU A 67 6.55 -5.66 3.11
CA GLU A 67 6.62 -6.61 2.02
C GLU A 67 6.46 -8.06 2.52
N LYS A 68 5.85 -8.89 1.69
CA LYS A 68 5.82 -10.35 1.83
C LYS A 68 6.71 -10.95 0.73
N GLN A 69 7.00 -12.25 0.82
CA GLN A 69 7.93 -12.94 -0.09
C GLN A 69 7.64 -12.73 -1.59
N ASN A 70 6.36 -12.54 -1.96
CA ASN A 70 5.93 -12.34 -3.34
C ASN A 70 5.34 -10.93 -3.56
N SER A 71 5.76 -9.95 -2.76
CA SER A 71 5.36 -8.56 -2.97
C SER A 71 6.08 -7.99 -4.19
N ASP A 72 5.32 -7.29 -5.04
CA ASP A 72 5.86 -6.48 -6.11
C ASP A 72 6.65 -5.29 -5.56
N ILE A 73 7.66 -4.85 -6.30
CA ILE A 73 8.47 -3.68 -5.99
C ILE A 73 7.89 -2.50 -6.74
N ASP A 74 7.40 -1.50 -6.01
CA ASP A 74 6.74 -0.32 -6.57
C ASP A 74 7.73 0.85 -6.74
N ILE A 75 7.95 1.32 -7.97
CA ILE A 75 8.84 2.45 -8.28
C ILE A 75 8.05 3.62 -8.90
N LEU A 76 8.18 4.79 -8.30
CA LEU A 76 7.68 6.05 -8.84
C LEU A 76 8.80 6.77 -9.59
N ILE A 77 8.59 7.06 -10.86
CA ILE A 77 9.49 7.85 -11.69
C ILE A 77 8.80 9.15 -12.07
N ILE A 78 9.38 10.28 -11.67
CA ILE A 78 8.92 11.61 -12.07
C ILE A 78 9.75 12.09 -13.24
N VAL A 79 9.09 12.47 -14.32
CA VAL A 79 9.70 12.96 -15.56
C VAL A 79 9.24 14.38 -15.90
N GLN A 80 9.98 15.07 -16.75
CA GLN A 80 9.55 16.34 -17.34
C GLN A 80 8.45 16.08 -18.37
N GLU A 81 8.69 15.15 -19.30
CA GLU A 81 7.79 14.74 -20.38
C GLU A 81 7.65 13.22 -20.44
N LYS A 82 6.47 12.74 -20.87
CA LYS A 82 6.19 11.30 -20.96
C LYS A 82 7.03 10.65 -22.05
N ASP A 83 7.68 9.56 -21.69
CA ASP A 83 8.34 8.66 -22.62
C ASP A 83 7.89 7.23 -22.33
N ILE A 84 7.19 6.61 -23.27
CA ILE A 84 6.62 5.27 -23.13
C ILE A 84 7.71 4.22 -22.88
N ARG A 85 8.91 4.44 -23.45
CA ARG A 85 10.05 3.52 -23.40
C ARG A 85 10.57 3.32 -21.99
N ILE A 86 10.37 4.29 -21.09
CA ILE A 86 10.79 4.18 -19.68
C ILE A 86 10.07 3.02 -19.00
N LYS A 87 8.77 2.85 -19.28
CA LYS A 87 7.99 1.77 -18.66
C LYS A 87 8.43 0.39 -19.18
N GLU A 88 8.82 0.32 -20.44
CA GLU A 88 9.27 -0.91 -21.12
C GLU A 88 10.65 -1.41 -20.64
N LEU A 89 11.38 -0.63 -19.84
CA LEU A 89 12.67 -1.08 -19.27
C LEU A 89 12.52 -2.07 -18.11
N PHE A 90 11.31 -2.22 -17.57
CA PHE A 90 11.06 -2.85 -16.29
C PHE A 90 9.93 -3.88 -16.40
N ASP A 91 10.31 -5.16 -16.40
CA ASP A 91 9.37 -6.28 -16.40
C ASP A 91 9.21 -6.90 -15.01
N ASP A 92 10.16 -6.62 -14.11
CA ASP A 92 10.30 -7.25 -12.79
C ASP A 92 9.91 -6.33 -11.62
N VAL A 93 9.53 -5.08 -11.91
CA VAL A 93 9.07 -4.09 -10.92
C VAL A 93 7.88 -3.31 -11.48
N ASP A 94 6.94 -2.91 -10.63
CA ASP A 94 5.81 -2.08 -11.04
C ASP A 94 6.24 -0.61 -11.09
N VAL A 95 6.32 -0.06 -12.31
CA VAL A 95 6.77 1.31 -12.54
C VAL A 95 5.62 2.23 -12.88
N ARG A 96 5.47 3.24 -12.03
CA ARG A 96 4.57 4.38 -12.27
C ARG A 96 5.37 5.58 -12.77
N VAL A 97 5.29 5.84 -14.08
CA VAL A 97 5.91 7.02 -14.70
C VAL A 97 4.90 8.16 -14.74
N LEU A 98 5.19 9.29 -14.08
CA LEU A 98 4.34 10.48 -14.05
C LEU A 98 5.13 11.75 -14.34
N THR A 99 4.52 12.71 -15.01
CA THR A 99 5.11 14.04 -15.13
C THR A 99 5.01 14.80 -13.81
N LEU A 100 5.90 15.76 -13.59
CA LEU A 100 5.79 16.66 -12.43
C LEU A 100 4.41 17.36 -12.37
N LYS A 101 3.86 17.73 -13.53
CA LYS A 101 2.53 18.34 -13.65
C LYS A 101 1.41 17.41 -13.19
N GLU A 102 1.46 16.14 -13.58
CA GLU A 102 0.48 15.13 -13.14
C GLU A 102 0.54 14.89 -11.63
N ILE A 103 1.74 14.80 -11.05
CA ILE A 103 1.90 14.67 -9.59
C ILE A 103 1.31 15.87 -8.87
N ARG A 104 1.63 17.09 -9.29
CA ARG A 104 1.07 18.31 -8.66
C ARG A 104 -0.45 18.35 -8.77
N LYS A 105 -1.01 18.02 -9.93
CA LYS A 105 -2.47 17.88 -10.10
C LYS A 105 -3.06 16.77 -9.22
N GLY A 106 -2.34 15.67 -9.04
CA GLY A 106 -2.72 14.56 -8.17
C GLY A 106 -2.76 14.97 -6.70
N ILE A 107 -1.79 15.77 -6.24
CA ILE A 107 -1.78 16.35 -4.90
C ILE A 107 -2.98 17.30 -4.73
N GLU A 108 -3.22 18.17 -5.71
CA GLU A 108 -4.29 19.17 -5.65
C GLU A 108 -5.70 18.55 -5.66
N ASN A 109 -5.92 17.54 -6.51
CA ASN A 109 -7.26 17.00 -6.75
C ASN A 109 -7.55 15.71 -6.00
N PHE A 110 -6.52 14.89 -5.77
CA PHE A 110 -6.62 13.57 -5.15
C PHE A 110 -5.53 13.37 -4.08
N PRO A 111 -5.44 14.25 -3.07
CA PRO A 111 -4.39 14.20 -2.05
C PRO A 111 -4.35 12.87 -1.31
N VAL A 112 -5.51 12.25 -1.07
CA VAL A 112 -5.66 10.95 -0.38
C VAL A 112 -4.96 9.79 -1.10
N VAL A 113 -4.77 9.90 -2.42
CA VAL A 113 -4.07 8.88 -3.21
C VAL A 113 -2.61 9.25 -3.42
N THR A 114 -2.34 10.51 -3.75
CA THR A 114 -1.01 10.94 -4.19
C THR A 114 -0.06 11.17 -3.01
N LEU A 115 -0.52 11.81 -1.93
CA LEU A 115 0.36 12.15 -0.81
C LEU A 115 0.83 10.95 0.01
N PRO A 116 0.02 9.90 0.27
CA PRO A 116 0.53 8.71 0.96
C PRO A 116 1.70 8.05 0.23
N ILE A 117 1.63 7.95 -1.10
CA ILE A 117 2.73 7.43 -1.94
C ILE A 117 4.00 8.28 -1.75
N LEU A 118 3.87 9.61 -1.81
CA LEU A 118 5.01 10.52 -1.63
C LEU A 118 5.58 10.50 -0.20
N LYS A 119 4.72 10.35 0.82
CA LYS A 119 5.15 10.32 2.23
C LYS A 119 5.87 9.03 2.60
N GLU A 120 5.45 7.88 2.05
CA GLU A 120 6.10 6.60 2.30
C GLU A 120 7.36 6.37 1.45
N SER A 121 7.52 7.15 0.37
CA SER A 121 8.60 6.98 -0.61
C SER A 121 10.00 7.08 0.01
N LYS A 122 10.87 6.15 -0.38
CA LYS A 122 12.33 6.18 -0.15
C LYS A 122 13.05 6.69 -1.40
N VAL A 123 14.08 7.50 -1.19
CA VAL A 123 14.78 8.19 -2.29
C VAL A 123 15.77 7.27 -2.99
N PHE A 124 15.62 7.11 -4.31
CA PHE A 124 16.69 6.62 -5.19
C PHE A 124 17.39 7.78 -5.90
N LEU A 125 16.63 8.80 -6.33
CA LEU A 125 17.13 10.02 -6.97
C LEU A 125 16.32 11.24 -6.54
N ASN A 126 17.02 12.35 -6.31
CA ASN A 126 16.48 13.69 -6.01
C ASN A 126 15.67 13.80 -4.70
N PRO A 127 16.34 13.84 -3.54
CA PRO A 127 15.66 14.00 -2.26
C PRO A 127 14.92 15.35 -2.13
N LEU A 128 15.45 16.42 -2.74
CA LEU A 128 14.88 17.77 -2.62
C LEU A 128 13.49 17.86 -3.26
N LEU A 129 13.32 17.26 -4.46
CA LEU A 129 12.02 17.20 -5.11
C LEU A 129 11.00 16.39 -4.29
N LEU A 130 11.41 15.27 -3.70
CA LEU A 130 10.51 14.49 -2.85
C LEU A 130 10.06 15.27 -1.61
N GLU A 131 11.00 15.94 -0.94
CA GLU A 131 10.69 16.78 0.22
C GLU A 131 9.72 17.89 -0.13
N GLU A 132 9.91 18.57 -1.26
CA GLU A 132 8.99 19.61 -1.73
C GLU A 132 7.57 19.03 -1.92
N LEU A 133 7.46 17.92 -2.64
CA LEU A 133 6.17 17.33 -3.01
C LEU A 133 5.41 16.77 -1.80
N ARG A 134 6.08 16.02 -0.91
CA ARG A 134 5.42 15.37 0.24
C ARG A 134 5.00 16.35 1.35
N ASN A 135 5.57 17.55 1.35
CA ASN A 135 5.23 18.64 2.29
C ASN A 135 4.22 19.63 1.70
N SER A 136 3.62 19.32 0.55
CA SER A 136 2.57 20.14 -0.05
C SER A 136 1.39 20.34 0.91
N LYS A 137 0.83 21.56 0.93
CA LYS A 137 -0.35 21.89 1.72
C LYS A 137 -1.54 21.02 1.28
N ILE A 138 -2.20 20.42 2.26
CA ILE A 138 -3.38 19.57 2.02
C ILE A 138 -4.63 20.45 2.01
N ASN A 139 -5.43 20.34 0.96
CA ASN A 139 -6.78 20.87 0.96
C ASN A 139 -7.76 19.78 1.44
N PHE A 140 -8.20 19.89 2.69
CA PHE A 140 -9.12 18.93 3.31
C PHE A 140 -10.51 18.91 2.69
N ASP A 141 -10.95 19.96 1.98
CA ASP A 141 -12.24 19.96 1.26
C ASP A 141 -12.28 18.86 0.19
N LYS A 142 -11.12 18.48 -0.35
CA LYS A 142 -11.01 17.40 -1.34
C LYS A 142 -11.39 16.03 -0.76
N PHE A 143 -11.44 15.88 0.57
CA PHE A 143 -11.84 14.62 1.22
C PHE A 143 -13.36 14.42 1.16
N LYS A 144 -14.15 15.47 0.92
CA LYS A 144 -15.62 15.41 0.87
C LYS A 144 -16.15 14.36 -0.10
N TRP A 145 -15.53 14.25 -1.28
CA TRP A 145 -15.91 13.27 -2.29
C TRP A 145 -15.72 11.82 -1.80
N HIS A 146 -14.61 11.56 -1.08
CA HIS A 146 -14.37 10.24 -0.48
C HIS A 146 -15.41 9.89 0.58
N PHE A 147 -15.78 10.84 1.45
CA PHE A 147 -16.86 10.60 2.43
C PHE A 147 -18.21 10.30 1.78
N GLN A 148 -18.52 10.98 0.67
CA GLN A 148 -19.74 10.71 -0.10
C GLN A 148 -19.71 9.32 -0.75
N ASP A 149 -18.57 8.92 -1.34
CA ASP A 149 -18.41 7.57 -1.89
C ASP A 149 -18.56 6.49 -0.82
N ILE A 150 -17.94 6.67 0.35
CA ILE A 150 -18.03 5.73 1.47
C ILE A 150 -19.50 5.55 1.91
N LYS A 151 -20.23 6.65 2.10
CA LYS A 151 -21.67 6.60 2.46
C LYS A 151 -22.50 5.87 1.41
N ARG A 152 -22.24 6.13 0.13
CA ARG A 152 -22.92 5.46 -0.99
C ARG A 152 -22.64 3.96 -0.99
N ILE A 153 -21.38 3.56 -0.84
CA ILE A 153 -20.96 2.16 -0.88
C ILE A 153 -21.53 1.38 0.31
N ILE A 154 -21.52 1.95 1.52
CA ILE A 154 -22.18 1.35 2.68
C ILE A 154 -23.65 1.04 2.37
N LYS A 155 -24.38 2.01 1.80
CA LYS A 155 -25.80 1.82 1.45
C LYS A 155 -25.98 0.70 0.43
N ILE A 156 -25.18 0.69 -0.63
CA ILE A 156 -25.25 -0.31 -1.70
C ILE A 156 -24.99 -1.71 -1.14
N VAL A 157 -23.86 -1.90 -0.44
CA VAL A 157 -23.49 -3.20 0.12
C VAL A 157 -24.52 -3.66 1.15
N LYS A 158 -25.02 -2.76 2.00
CA LYS A 158 -26.08 -3.06 2.96
C LYS A 158 -27.34 -3.60 2.26
N THR A 159 -27.81 -2.92 1.21
CA THR A 159 -29.00 -3.36 0.46
C THR A 159 -28.79 -4.73 -0.19
N PHE A 160 -27.64 -4.98 -0.80
CA PHE A 160 -27.35 -6.30 -1.39
C PHE A 160 -27.39 -7.43 -0.34
N VAL A 161 -26.73 -7.23 0.80
CA VAL A 161 -26.67 -8.22 1.89
C VAL A 161 -28.04 -8.47 2.54
N GLU A 162 -28.90 -7.45 2.59
CA GLU A 162 -30.28 -7.57 3.09
C GLU A 162 -31.16 -8.38 2.13
N MET A 163 -30.94 -8.26 0.81
CA MET A 163 -31.74 -8.92 -0.22
C MET A 163 -31.34 -10.38 -0.50
N ASP A 164 -30.06 -10.74 -0.38
CA ASP A 164 -29.60 -12.10 -0.68
C ASP A 164 -29.97 -13.10 0.42
N GLU A 165 -30.67 -14.19 0.12
CA GLU A 165 -30.92 -15.27 1.09
C GLU A 165 -29.75 -16.27 1.22
N GLU A 166 -28.75 -16.19 0.32
CA GLU A 166 -27.63 -17.14 0.18
C GLU A 166 -26.22 -16.54 0.49
N ASP A 167 -25.17 -17.22 0.02
CA ASP A 167 -23.75 -16.88 0.15
C ASP A 167 -23.42 -15.50 -0.44
N ILE A 168 -22.83 -14.64 0.38
CA ILE A 168 -22.54 -13.25 0.00
C ILE A 168 -21.25 -13.18 -0.80
N SER A 169 -21.26 -12.41 -1.89
CA SER A 169 -20.06 -12.16 -2.69
C SER A 169 -18.89 -11.62 -1.85
N PRO A 170 -17.70 -12.23 -1.94
CA PRO A 170 -16.44 -11.72 -1.40
C PRO A 170 -16.07 -10.29 -1.84
N ASP A 171 -16.61 -9.82 -2.97
CA ASP A 171 -16.41 -8.46 -3.46
C ASP A 171 -16.90 -7.40 -2.47
N ASN A 172 -17.88 -7.74 -1.63
CA ASN A 172 -18.35 -6.86 -0.57
C ASN A 172 -17.26 -6.61 0.48
N ILE A 173 -16.49 -7.64 0.86
CA ILE A 173 -15.34 -7.47 1.77
C ILE A 173 -14.27 -6.62 1.10
N TYR A 174 -13.91 -6.93 -0.15
CA TYR A 174 -12.93 -6.14 -0.89
C TYR A 174 -13.33 -4.65 -0.94
N SER A 175 -14.59 -4.37 -1.28
CA SER A 175 -15.11 -3.02 -1.38
C SER A 175 -15.05 -2.27 -0.05
N LEU A 176 -15.50 -2.90 1.05
CA LEU A 176 -15.48 -2.30 2.39
C LEU A 176 -14.05 -2.10 2.89
N MET A 177 -13.17 -3.09 2.74
CA MET A 177 -11.75 -3.01 3.13
C MET A 177 -11.03 -1.88 2.39
N MET A 178 -11.29 -1.70 1.09
CA MET A 178 -10.75 -0.58 0.33
C MET A 178 -11.17 0.78 0.91
N ARG A 179 -12.41 0.93 1.36
CA ARG A 179 -12.88 2.19 1.97
C ARG A 179 -12.28 2.41 3.36
N ILE A 180 -12.08 1.35 4.14
CA ILE A 180 -11.39 1.43 5.43
C ILE A 180 -9.93 1.89 5.23
N ARG A 181 -9.25 1.36 4.19
CA ARG A 181 -7.90 1.83 3.82
C ARG A 181 -7.90 3.31 3.43
N ILE A 182 -8.88 3.77 2.64
CA ILE A 182 -9.04 5.19 2.28
C ILE A 182 -9.24 6.06 3.53
N CYS A 183 -10.09 5.63 4.47
CA CYS A 183 -10.23 6.32 5.76
C CYS A 183 -8.90 6.41 6.51
N ASN A 184 -8.13 5.32 6.58
CA ASN A 184 -6.83 5.33 7.24
C ASN A 184 -5.78 6.20 6.51
N MET A 185 -5.80 6.26 5.19
CA MET A 185 -4.98 7.21 4.42
C MET A 185 -5.34 8.66 4.76
N MET A 186 -6.64 8.98 4.80
CA MET A 186 -7.11 10.31 5.20
C MET A 186 -6.70 10.65 6.64
N GLU A 187 -6.89 9.74 7.59
CA GLU A 187 -6.46 9.91 8.99
C GLU A 187 -4.95 10.12 9.11
N SER A 188 -4.15 9.33 8.39
CA SER A 188 -2.69 9.49 8.36
C SER A 188 -2.29 10.88 7.86
N LEU A 189 -2.96 11.39 6.82
CA LEU A 189 -2.72 12.75 6.31
C LEU A 189 -3.12 13.83 7.33
N VAL A 190 -4.26 13.67 8.01
CA VAL A 190 -4.72 14.57 9.08
C VAL A 190 -3.72 14.64 10.23
N LYS A 191 -3.08 13.52 10.55
CA LYS A 191 -2.09 13.37 11.64
C LYS A 191 -0.65 13.60 11.22
N ASN A 192 -0.40 13.82 9.92
CA ASN A 192 0.92 13.87 9.32
C ASN A 192 1.77 12.59 9.58
N GLU A 193 1.13 11.43 9.56
CA GLU A 193 1.73 10.11 9.73
C GLU A 193 1.89 9.40 8.37
N ILE A 194 2.76 8.39 8.32
CA ILE A 194 2.92 7.52 7.15
C ILE A 194 1.84 6.43 7.20
N PHE A 195 1.11 6.26 6.11
CA PHE A 195 0.14 5.16 5.96
C PHE A 195 0.84 3.79 6.09
N SER A 196 0.18 2.81 6.69
CA SER A 196 0.70 1.45 6.79
C SER A 196 -0.42 0.41 6.84
N ASN A 197 -0.18 -0.81 6.37
CA ASN A 197 -1.12 -1.93 6.55
C ASN A 197 -1.28 -2.28 8.04
N LYS A 198 -0.21 -2.12 8.83
CA LYS A 198 -0.24 -2.29 10.29
C LYS A 198 -1.22 -1.32 10.96
N SER A 199 -1.29 -0.06 10.53
CA SER A 199 -2.27 0.89 11.09
C SER A 199 -3.71 0.53 10.69
N VAL A 200 -3.94 -0.01 9.49
CA VAL A 200 -5.28 -0.52 9.10
C VAL A 200 -5.70 -1.66 10.03
N LYS A 201 -4.81 -2.63 10.29
CA LYS A 201 -5.06 -3.73 11.23
C LYS A 201 -5.43 -3.20 12.61
N LYS A 202 -4.63 -2.29 13.14
CA LYS A 202 -4.86 -1.67 14.45
C LYS A 202 -6.24 -0.99 14.55
N VAL A 203 -6.64 -0.26 13.51
CA VAL A 203 -7.98 0.35 13.45
C VAL A 203 -9.06 -0.72 13.50
N LEU A 204 -8.99 -1.74 12.64
CA LEU A 204 -10.00 -2.79 12.58
C LEU A 204 -10.17 -3.54 13.91
N LEU A 205 -9.06 -3.88 14.59
CA LEU A 205 -9.09 -4.51 15.91
C LEU A 205 -9.71 -3.58 16.97
N ASN A 206 -9.34 -2.30 16.97
CA ASN A 206 -9.89 -1.31 17.91
C ASN A 206 -11.41 -1.10 17.75
N TYR A 207 -11.94 -1.33 16.56
CA TYR A 207 -13.37 -1.26 16.27
C TYR A 207 -14.09 -2.62 16.44
N GLY A 208 -13.40 -3.63 16.96
CA GLY A 208 -14.01 -4.87 17.45
C GLY A 208 -13.85 -6.09 16.54
N LEU A 209 -12.97 -6.07 15.55
CA LEU A 209 -12.53 -7.33 14.92
C LEU A 209 -11.60 -8.11 15.84
N THR A 210 -11.71 -9.43 15.80
CA THR A 210 -10.69 -10.34 16.32
C THR A 210 -9.53 -10.45 15.31
N GLU A 211 -8.41 -11.01 15.78
CA GLU A 211 -7.26 -11.28 14.92
C GLU A 211 -7.62 -12.22 13.77
N ASP A 212 -8.38 -13.30 14.05
CA ASP A 212 -8.79 -14.28 13.06
C ASP A 212 -9.72 -13.68 11.99
N GLU A 213 -10.66 -12.81 12.40
CA GLU A 213 -11.54 -12.10 11.47
C GLU A 213 -10.73 -11.15 10.58
N TYR A 214 -9.75 -10.44 11.15
CA TYR A 214 -8.87 -9.57 10.37
C TYR A 214 -8.09 -10.39 9.33
N GLU A 215 -7.43 -11.48 9.73
CA GLU A 215 -6.64 -12.30 8.81
C GLU A 215 -7.51 -12.91 7.70
N LYS A 216 -8.74 -13.35 8.04
CA LYS A 216 -9.74 -13.80 7.06
C LYS A 216 -10.08 -12.69 6.06
N PHE A 217 -10.49 -11.52 6.52
CA PHE A 217 -10.93 -10.43 5.65
C PHE A 217 -9.78 -9.83 4.83
N TYR A 218 -8.60 -9.74 5.43
CA TYR A 218 -7.41 -9.27 4.74
C TYR A 218 -6.98 -10.26 3.66
N SER A 219 -7.03 -11.57 3.94
CA SER A 219 -6.77 -12.60 2.92
C SER A 219 -7.75 -12.49 1.74
N ILE A 220 -9.06 -12.33 2.00
CA ILE A 220 -10.07 -12.15 0.94
C ILE A 220 -9.77 -10.90 0.11
N TYR A 221 -9.48 -9.78 0.78
CA TYR A 221 -9.07 -8.55 0.13
C TYR A 221 -7.86 -8.73 -0.78
N GLN A 222 -6.81 -9.43 -0.31
CA GLN A 222 -5.61 -9.69 -1.10
C GLN A 222 -5.91 -10.57 -2.32
N GLN A 223 -6.69 -11.64 -2.15
CA GLN A 223 -7.03 -12.56 -3.25
C GLN A 223 -7.76 -11.83 -4.38
N ILE A 224 -8.80 -11.06 -4.05
CA ILE A 224 -9.58 -10.32 -5.06
C ILE A 224 -8.74 -9.24 -5.74
N ARG A 225 -7.93 -8.50 -4.98
CA ARG A 225 -7.00 -7.49 -5.53
C ARG A 225 -6.02 -8.10 -6.53
N ASP A 226 -5.53 -9.30 -6.25
CA ASP A 226 -4.56 -10.00 -7.08
C ASP A 226 -5.24 -10.82 -8.20
N ASN A 227 -6.52 -10.54 -8.51
CA ASN A 227 -7.36 -11.22 -9.50
C ASN A 227 -7.45 -12.76 -9.31
N LYS A 228 -7.49 -13.21 -8.06
CA LYS A 228 -7.69 -14.61 -7.69
C LYS A 228 -9.12 -14.84 -7.22
N ASP A 229 -9.69 -15.98 -7.59
CA ASP A 229 -11.01 -16.39 -7.11
C ASP A 229 -10.98 -16.68 -5.61
N ALA A 230 -11.58 -15.78 -4.83
CA ALA A 230 -11.80 -16.00 -3.41
C ALA A 230 -13.01 -16.93 -3.20
N LYS A 231 -12.80 -18.24 -3.11
CA LYS A 231 -13.86 -19.22 -2.79
C LYS A 231 -14.09 -19.36 -1.29
N ILE A 232 -14.20 -18.24 -0.57
CA ILE A 232 -14.37 -18.22 0.88
C ILE A 232 -15.82 -17.89 1.21
N LYS A 233 -16.47 -18.75 2.00
CA LYS A 233 -17.84 -18.53 2.48
C LYS A 233 -17.87 -17.37 3.47
N ILE A 234 -18.76 -16.42 3.24
CA ILE A 234 -18.93 -15.23 4.07
C ILE A 234 -20.39 -15.15 4.48
N ASN A 235 -20.63 -14.94 5.78
CA ASN A 235 -21.98 -14.78 6.30
C ASN A 235 -22.39 -13.30 6.40
N LYS A 236 -23.69 -13.05 6.56
CA LYS A 236 -24.25 -11.69 6.67
C LYS A 236 -23.69 -10.91 7.85
N GLU A 237 -23.53 -11.55 8.99
CA GLU A 237 -23.08 -10.92 10.23
C GLU A 237 -21.67 -10.34 10.08
N GLU A 238 -20.77 -11.06 9.39
CA GLU A 238 -19.41 -10.61 9.07
C GLU A 238 -19.41 -9.33 8.24
N ILE A 239 -20.27 -9.24 7.22
CA ILE A 239 -20.37 -8.04 6.38
C ILE A 239 -21.00 -6.88 7.16
N PHE A 240 -22.07 -7.12 7.91
CA PHE A 240 -22.68 -6.09 8.75
C PHE A 240 -21.71 -5.55 9.80
N LYS A 241 -20.84 -6.41 10.34
CA LYS A 241 -19.77 -6.00 11.24
C LYS A 241 -18.80 -5.05 10.54
N LEU A 242 -18.30 -5.38 9.35
CA LEU A 242 -17.44 -4.48 8.57
C LEU A 242 -18.15 -3.17 8.17
N ILE A 243 -19.43 -3.22 7.81
CA ILE A 243 -20.24 -2.03 7.53
C ILE A 243 -20.28 -1.12 8.76
N LYS A 244 -20.56 -1.68 9.94
CA LYS A 244 -20.62 -0.91 11.19
C LYS A 244 -19.26 -0.28 11.52
N ILE A 245 -18.19 -1.05 11.42
CA ILE A 245 -16.82 -0.56 11.65
C ILE A 245 -16.50 0.61 10.72
N LEU A 246 -16.72 0.44 9.41
CA LEU A 246 -16.49 1.50 8.43
C LEU A 246 -17.37 2.72 8.74
N ALA A 247 -18.64 2.51 9.12
CA ALA A 247 -19.57 3.58 9.44
C ALA A 247 -19.12 4.44 10.62
N ASP A 248 -18.73 3.79 11.72
CA ASP A 248 -18.26 4.45 12.92
C ASP A 248 -16.91 5.15 12.67
N TYR A 249 -16.01 4.50 11.93
CA TYR A 249 -14.70 5.04 11.61
C TYR A 249 -14.77 6.27 10.71
N TYR A 250 -15.51 6.20 9.59
CA TYR A 250 -15.63 7.35 8.70
C TYR A 250 -16.36 8.52 9.39
N THR A 251 -17.35 8.24 10.24
CA THR A 251 -18.10 9.31 10.95
C THR A 251 -17.20 10.07 11.92
N LYS A 252 -16.36 9.35 12.67
CA LYS A 252 -15.36 9.96 13.54
C LYS A 252 -14.38 10.82 12.74
N LEU A 253 -13.83 10.26 11.66
CA LEU A 253 -12.86 10.95 10.82
C LEU A 253 -13.44 12.17 10.10
N GLU A 254 -14.69 12.10 9.62
CA GLU A 254 -15.37 13.23 8.99
C GLU A 254 -15.50 14.43 9.96
N LYS A 255 -15.76 14.17 11.24
CA LYS A 255 -15.79 15.21 12.29
C LYS A 255 -14.41 15.81 12.52
N GLU A 256 -13.38 14.97 12.58
CA GLU A 256 -11.99 15.42 12.77
C GLU A 256 -11.52 16.29 11.60
N VAL A 257 -11.78 15.86 10.36
CA VAL A 257 -11.43 16.63 9.15
C VAL A 257 -12.14 17.99 9.13
N LYS A 258 -13.44 18.04 9.49
CA LYS A 258 -14.19 19.30 9.57
C LYS A 258 -13.64 20.28 10.60
N SER A 259 -12.93 19.82 11.62
CA SER A 259 -12.27 20.70 12.60
C SER A 259 -10.96 21.32 12.09
N LYS A 260 -10.42 20.80 10.97
CA LYS A 260 -9.15 21.26 10.35
C LYS A 260 -9.33 22.00 9.02
N ALA A 261 -10.52 21.93 8.44
CA ALA A 261 -10.90 22.66 7.22
C ALA A 261 -11.38 24.06 7.60
#